data_AF-A0A382JQJ5-F1
#
_entry.id   AF-A0A382JQJ5-F1
#
_cell.length_a   1.000
_cell.length_b   1.000
_cell.length_c   1.000
_cell.angle_alpha   90.00
_cell.angle_beta   90.00
_cell.angle_gamma   90.00
#
_symmetry.space_group_name_H-M   'P 1'
#
loop_
_entity.id
_entity.type
_entity.pdbx_description
1 polymer ?
#
loop_
_entity_poly.entity_id
_entity_poly.type
_entity_poly.pdbx_seq_one_letter_code
_entity_poly.pdbx_strand_id
1 'polypeptide(L)'
;MIASIALPLLDAQMEPPELRDSKDKMESPPSPCQGYDACHGTEAGTTYATAIDLSGDFDWNGVNETNVYYGEAASCTAYSYTSAACNDQYIVDAPPGYGVTATLSWNHSNPGTYIQGDTYAFVLYFGGETMTNRLYTTTGNSWCYSYYSHYGGPISLSTLNGNNNGVTAPPYTYCALFGNTFYPHAVQFPHDLAGEPMQIGVNCYYCYMAPY
;
A
#
# COMPACT_ATOMS: atom_id res chain seq x y z
N MET A 1 -34.73 11.60 -67.82
CA MET A 1 -34.73 11.16 -66.40
C MET A 1 -33.45 11.64 -65.77
N ILE A 2 -33.57 12.37 -64.66
CA ILE A 2 -32.47 12.86 -63.81
C ILE A 2 -32.45 11.97 -62.57
N ALA A 3 -31.28 11.45 -62.21
CA ALA A 3 -31.08 10.74 -60.95
C ALA A 3 -30.22 11.60 -60.03
N SER A 4 -30.79 12.03 -58.90
CA SER A 4 -30.08 12.64 -57.78
C SER A 4 -29.68 11.54 -56.79
N ILE A 5 -28.44 11.57 -56.34
CA ILE A 5 -27.91 10.72 -55.28
C ILE A 5 -27.71 11.63 -54.06
N ALA A 6 -28.55 11.45 -53.04
CA ALA A 6 -28.36 12.08 -51.75
C ALA A 6 -27.36 11.23 -50.94
N LEU A 7 -26.19 11.81 -50.62
CA LEU A 7 -25.31 11.31 -49.58
C LEU A 7 -26.04 11.49 -48.23
N PRO A 8 -26.24 10.45 -47.43
CA PRO A 8 -26.61 10.68 -46.04
C PRO A 8 -25.41 11.37 -45.39
N LEU A 9 -25.63 12.57 -44.84
CA LEU A 9 -24.75 13.13 -43.83
C LEU A 9 -24.62 12.06 -42.74
N LEU A 10 -23.47 11.39 -42.67
CA LEU A 10 -23.06 10.73 -41.45
C LEU A 10 -22.93 11.86 -40.43
N ASP A 11 -23.91 11.95 -39.55
CA ASP A 11 -23.75 12.58 -38.25
C ASP A 11 -22.64 11.79 -37.58
N ALA A 12 -21.40 12.28 -37.71
CA ALA A 12 -20.30 11.82 -36.90
C ALA A 12 -20.70 12.21 -35.48
N GLN A 13 -21.38 11.29 -34.81
CA GLN A 13 -21.65 11.38 -33.38
C GLN A 13 -20.29 11.50 -32.71
N MET A 14 -19.85 12.73 -32.50
CA MET A 14 -18.74 12.98 -31.61
C MET A 14 -19.26 12.56 -30.25
N GLU A 15 -18.67 11.49 -29.71
CA GLU A 15 -18.91 11.08 -28.34
C GLU A 15 -18.85 12.31 -27.43
N PRO A 16 -19.80 12.43 -26.48
CA PRO A 16 -19.79 13.49 -25.48
C PRO A 16 -18.39 13.66 -24.88
N PRO A 17 -17.92 14.89 -24.63
CA PRO A 17 -16.57 15.14 -24.08
C PRO A 17 -16.30 14.35 -22.80
N GLU A 18 -17.34 14.04 -22.03
CA GLU A 18 -17.32 13.25 -20.81
C GLU A 18 -16.83 11.79 -21.01
N LEU A 19 -16.88 11.27 -22.24
CA LEU A 19 -16.42 9.92 -22.62
C LEU A 19 -15.08 9.91 -23.35
N ARG A 20 -14.52 11.09 -23.66
CA ARG A 20 -13.24 11.20 -24.38
C ARG A 20 -12.03 11.17 -23.45
N ASP A 21 -12.27 11.30 -22.15
CA ASP A 21 -11.24 11.37 -21.11
C ASP A 21 -11.63 10.54 -19.87
N SER A 22 -12.53 9.56 -20.02
CA SER A 22 -12.48 8.43 -19.10
C SER A 22 -11.20 7.67 -19.47
N LYS A 23 -10.08 8.03 -18.82
CA LYS A 23 -9.13 6.98 -18.47
C LYS A 23 -10.01 5.91 -17.82
N ASP A 24 -10.23 4.82 -18.54
CA ASP A 24 -10.61 3.56 -17.93
C ASP A 24 -9.50 3.32 -16.89
N LYS A 25 -9.74 3.83 -15.68
CA LYS A 25 -8.83 3.63 -14.57
C LYS A 25 -8.84 2.13 -14.36
N MET A 26 -7.64 1.56 -14.39
CA MET A 26 -7.50 0.13 -14.50
C MET A 26 -7.91 -0.43 -13.13
N GLU A 27 -8.99 -1.22 -13.05
CA GLU A 27 -9.36 -2.05 -11.88
C GLU A 27 -8.31 -3.18 -11.62
N SER A 28 -7.05 -2.95 -11.97
CA SER A 28 -6.00 -3.95 -11.95
C SER A 28 -4.65 -3.24 -11.99
N PRO A 29 -3.64 -3.79 -11.28
CA PRO A 29 -2.25 -3.35 -11.41
C PRO A 29 -1.85 -3.19 -12.90
N PRO A 30 -0.87 -2.32 -13.21
CA PRO A 30 -0.40 -2.13 -14.58
C PRO A 30 -0.29 -3.44 -15.37
N SER A 31 -0.97 -3.52 -16.52
CA SER A 31 -1.04 -4.72 -17.35
C SER A 31 -0.47 -4.45 -18.75
N PRO A 32 0.56 -5.19 -19.20
CA PRO A 32 1.18 -6.32 -18.52
C PRO A 32 2.00 -5.90 -17.29
N CYS A 33 2.01 -6.75 -16.25
CA CYS A 33 2.80 -6.52 -15.05
C CYS A 33 4.28 -6.45 -15.40
N GLN A 34 4.95 -5.37 -14.99
CA GLN A 34 6.35 -5.12 -15.35
C GLN A 34 7.37 -5.64 -14.33
N GLY A 35 6.93 -6.39 -13.32
CA GLY A 35 7.79 -7.00 -12.31
C GLY A 35 7.23 -6.91 -10.91
N TYR A 36 8.11 -7.09 -9.92
CA TYR A 36 7.83 -6.81 -8.52
C TYR A 36 7.59 -5.31 -8.30
N ASP A 37 7.17 -4.94 -7.10
CA ASP A 37 6.88 -3.57 -6.69
C ASP A 37 5.72 -2.96 -7.45
N ALA A 38 4.56 -3.59 -7.24
CA ALA A 38 3.28 -3.16 -7.77
C ALA A 38 3.21 -3.09 -9.31
N CYS A 39 4.02 -3.88 -10.03
CA CYS A 39 3.96 -4.02 -11.48
C CYS A 39 4.36 -2.77 -12.28
N HIS A 40 4.98 -1.75 -11.65
CA HIS A 40 5.40 -0.51 -12.32
C HIS A 40 6.78 -0.60 -13.02
N GLY A 41 7.49 -1.72 -12.85
CA GLY A 41 8.78 -1.96 -13.54
C GLY A 41 9.95 -1.14 -12.98
N THR A 42 9.74 -0.50 -11.83
CA THR A 42 10.72 0.28 -11.08
C THR A 42 10.67 -0.13 -9.63
N GLU A 43 11.82 -0.16 -8.96
CA GLU A 43 11.89 -0.48 -7.53
C GLU A 43 11.10 0.52 -6.68
N ALA A 44 10.32 0.03 -5.72
CA ALA A 44 9.70 0.87 -4.71
C ALA A 44 10.79 1.42 -3.77
N GLY A 45 10.94 2.74 -3.73
CA GLY A 45 11.98 3.36 -2.90
C GLY A 45 11.66 3.38 -1.41
N THR A 46 12.62 3.89 -0.62
CA THR A 46 12.55 3.92 0.86
C THR A 46 11.98 5.22 1.44
N THR A 47 11.62 6.18 0.59
CA THR A 47 11.15 7.52 0.97
C THR A 47 9.94 7.94 0.13
N TYR A 48 9.17 8.92 0.60
CA TYR A 48 8.05 9.50 -0.14
C TYR A 48 8.40 9.90 -1.57
N ALA A 49 9.53 10.59 -1.78
CA ALA A 49 9.95 11.03 -3.11
C ALA A 49 10.28 9.90 -4.11
N THR A 50 10.52 8.70 -3.59
CA THR A 50 10.92 7.52 -4.36
C THR A 50 9.87 6.40 -4.29
N ALA A 51 8.78 6.63 -3.56
CA ALA A 51 7.71 5.66 -3.40
C ALA A 51 6.87 5.58 -4.67
N ILE A 52 6.29 4.41 -4.92
CA ILE A 52 5.39 4.20 -6.05
C ILE A 52 4.01 4.72 -5.68
N ASP A 53 3.44 5.57 -6.53
CA ASP A 53 2.08 6.08 -6.36
C ASP A 53 1.05 5.10 -6.92
N LEU A 54 0.27 4.51 -6.02
CA LEU A 54 -0.80 3.55 -6.34
C LEU A 54 -2.17 4.21 -6.44
N SER A 55 -2.29 5.53 -6.21
CA SER A 55 -3.57 6.24 -6.18
C SER A 55 -4.33 6.14 -7.50
N GLY A 56 -3.58 6.02 -8.60
CA GLY A 56 -4.09 5.85 -9.95
C GLY A 56 -4.67 4.46 -10.25
N ASP A 57 -4.38 3.47 -9.41
CA ASP A 57 -4.87 2.10 -9.57
C ASP A 57 -6.25 1.90 -8.94
N PHE A 58 -6.77 2.93 -8.27
CA PHE A 58 -8.10 2.95 -7.66
C PHE A 58 -9.02 3.92 -8.42
N ASP A 59 -10.27 3.50 -8.60
CA ASP A 59 -11.31 4.24 -9.30
C ASP A 59 -11.92 5.32 -8.41
N TRP A 60 -12.03 5.03 -7.11
CA TRP A 60 -12.68 5.87 -6.11
C TRP A 60 -14.15 6.13 -6.44
N ASN A 61 -14.87 5.08 -6.85
CA ASN A 61 -16.25 5.16 -7.36
C ASN A 61 -17.34 5.03 -6.26
N GLY A 62 -16.93 4.94 -5.00
CA GLY A 62 -17.80 4.85 -3.82
C GLY A 62 -18.04 3.42 -3.33
N VAL A 63 -17.43 2.41 -3.97
CA VAL A 63 -17.45 1.02 -3.50
C VAL A 63 -16.11 0.63 -2.87
N ASN A 64 -16.10 -0.51 -2.17
CA ASN A 64 -14.86 -1.07 -1.67
C ASN A 64 -14.07 -1.69 -2.82
N GLU A 65 -12.87 -1.17 -3.05
CA GLU A 65 -11.95 -1.64 -4.07
C GLU A 65 -10.78 -2.39 -3.41
N THR A 66 -10.18 -3.33 -4.12
CA THR A 66 -9.03 -4.10 -3.61
C THR A 66 -8.09 -4.46 -4.76
N ASN A 67 -6.88 -3.92 -4.69
CA ASN A 67 -5.79 -4.29 -5.57
C ASN A 67 -4.80 -5.18 -4.84
N VAL A 68 -4.21 -6.13 -5.57
CA VAL A 68 -3.23 -7.08 -5.05
C VAL A 68 -1.95 -6.96 -5.86
N TYR A 69 -0.86 -6.72 -5.15
CA TYR A 69 0.47 -6.53 -5.72
C TYR A 69 1.42 -7.60 -5.20
N TYR A 70 2.38 -7.99 -6.03
CA TYR A 70 3.47 -8.88 -5.64
C TYR A 70 4.74 -8.07 -5.39
N GLY A 71 5.39 -8.31 -4.24
CA GLY A 71 6.70 -7.76 -3.91
C GLY A 71 7.78 -8.83 -3.88
N GLU A 72 9.04 -8.41 -3.83
CA GLU A 72 10.21 -9.26 -3.66
C GLU A 72 11.15 -8.66 -2.61
N ALA A 73 11.74 -9.51 -1.77
CA ALA A 73 12.79 -9.09 -0.83
C ALA A 73 14.01 -10.01 -0.87
N ALA A 74 14.17 -10.81 -1.94
CA ALA A 74 15.24 -11.79 -2.06
C ALA A 74 16.64 -11.15 -2.19
N SER A 75 16.69 -9.91 -2.66
CA SER A 75 17.90 -9.09 -2.74
C SER A 75 18.31 -8.48 -1.38
N CYS A 76 17.44 -8.56 -0.36
CA CYS A 76 17.74 -8.10 1.00
C CYS A 76 18.63 -9.09 1.74
N THR A 77 19.89 -8.74 1.99
CA THR A 77 20.86 -9.62 2.66
C THR A 77 21.04 -9.34 4.15
N ALA A 78 20.49 -8.23 4.64
CA ALA A 78 20.51 -7.84 6.05
C ALA A 78 19.40 -6.82 6.33
N TYR A 79 19.04 -6.68 7.61
CA TYR A 79 18.08 -5.66 8.03
C TYR A 79 18.52 -4.25 7.60
N SER A 80 17.70 -3.56 6.82
CA SER A 80 17.95 -2.18 6.38
C SER A 80 16.66 -1.41 6.21
N TYR A 81 16.68 -0.14 6.61
CA TYR A 81 15.57 0.82 6.41
C TYR A 81 15.86 1.82 5.29
N THR A 82 17.10 1.87 4.78
CA THR A 82 17.53 2.81 3.72
C THR A 82 17.80 2.13 2.39
N SER A 83 17.78 0.79 2.36
CA SER A 83 17.95 0.01 1.13
C SER A 83 16.60 -0.24 0.48
N ALA A 84 16.43 0.15 -0.79
CA ALA A 84 15.20 -0.09 -1.55
C ALA A 84 14.88 -1.59 -1.59
N ALA A 85 15.87 -2.43 -1.89
CA ALA A 85 15.79 -3.90 -1.84
C ALA A 85 15.28 -4.54 -0.54
N CYS A 86 15.18 -3.78 0.56
CA CYS A 86 14.70 -4.27 1.85
C CYS A 86 13.46 -3.52 2.34
N ASN A 87 13.12 -2.37 1.77
CA ASN A 87 12.16 -1.44 2.33
C ASN A 87 11.40 -0.70 1.24
N ASP A 88 10.21 -1.18 0.94
CA ASP A 88 9.38 -0.66 -0.13
C ASP A 88 8.35 0.29 0.45
N GLN A 89 8.19 1.45 -0.19
CA GLN A 89 7.14 2.41 0.16
C GLN A 89 6.24 2.68 -1.04
N TYR A 90 4.96 2.82 -0.74
CA TYR A 90 3.87 3.08 -1.68
C TYR A 90 3.05 4.26 -1.18
N ILE A 91 2.56 5.09 -2.10
CA ILE A 91 1.69 6.24 -1.82
C ILE A 91 0.26 5.88 -2.20
N VAL A 92 -0.67 6.25 -1.33
CA VAL A 92 -2.11 6.25 -1.61
C VAL A 92 -2.67 7.60 -1.20
N ASP A 93 -3.06 8.40 -2.17
CA ASP A 93 -3.78 9.66 -2.04
C ASP A 93 -5.28 9.40 -2.22
N ALA A 94 -5.91 9.00 -1.12
CA ALA A 94 -7.33 8.70 -1.12
C ALA A 94 -8.16 10.00 -1.01
N PRO A 95 -9.18 10.20 -1.85
CA PRO A 95 -10.10 11.32 -1.71
C PRO A 95 -10.78 11.33 -0.32
N PRO A 96 -11.26 12.50 0.13
CA PRO A 96 -12.01 12.59 1.38
C PRO A 96 -13.19 11.61 1.44
N GLY A 97 -13.34 10.92 2.56
CA GLY A 97 -14.41 9.93 2.79
C GLY A 97 -14.01 8.48 2.55
N TYR A 98 -12.80 8.20 2.07
CA TYR A 98 -12.26 6.85 1.94
C TYR A 98 -11.39 6.46 3.13
N GLY A 99 -11.48 5.18 3.52
CA GLY A 99 -10.54 4.54 4.44
C GLY A 99 -9.62 3.59 3.66
N VAL A 100 -8.35 3.53 4.05
CA VAL A 100 -7.37 2.63 3.41
C VAL A 100 -7.05 1.49 4.37
N THR A 101 -7.04 0.27 3.86
CA THR A 101 -6.60 -0.92 4.59
C THR A 101 -5.48 -1.59 3.81
N ALA A 102 -4.29 -1.61 4.41
CA ALA A 102 -3.14 -2.30 3.86
C ALA A 102 -3.06 -3.70 4.47
N THR A 103 -2.86 -4.72 3.64
CA THR A 103 -2.74 -6.11 4.08
C THR A 103 -1.52 -6.74 3.43
N LEU A 104 -0.66 -7.33 4.26
CA LEU A 104 0.54 -8.04 3.83
C LEU A 104 0.43 -9.51 4.18
N SER A 105 0.73 -10.37 3.21
CA SER A 105 0.89 -11.81 3.38
C SER A 105 2.17 -12.27 2.69
N TRP A 106 2.73 -13.37 3.18
CA TRP A 106 3.88 -14.03 2.58
C TRP A 106 3.77 -15.53 2.79
N ASN A 107 4.56 -16.30 2.03
CA ASN A 107 4.59 -17.75 2.16
C ASN A 107 5.38 -18.13 3.42
N HIS A 108 4.79 -18.96 4.28
CA HIS A 108 5.48 -19.55 5.41
C HIS A 108 5.97 -20.95 5.03
N SER A 109 7.22 -21.26 5.36
CA SER A 109 7.80 -22.58 5.12
C SER A 109 7.14 -23.66 5.98
N ASN A 110 6.68 -23.30 7.19
CA ASN A 110 5.93 -24.19 8.07
C ASN A 110 4.88 -23.43 8.91
N PRO A 111 3.67 -23.19 8.36
CA PRO A 111 2.60 -22.48 9.06
C PRO A 111 2.27 -23.14 10.41
N GLY A 112 2.13 -22.32 11.44
CA GLY A 112 1.88 -22.72 12.83
C GLY A 112 3.15 -23.00 13.63
N THR A 113 4.33 -23.04 13.00
CA THR A 113 5.61 -23.25 13.68
C THR A 113 6.40 -21.96 13.77
N TYR A 114 6.96 -21.69 14.96
CA TYR A 114 7.87 -20.56 15.14
C TYR A 114 9.19 -20.81 14.42
N ILE A 115 9.42 -20.04 13.36
CA ILE A 115 10.70 -19.91 12.66
C ILE A 115 10.97 -18.42 12.56
N GLN A 116 12.09 -17.92 13.08
CA GLN A 116 12.34 -16.48 13.18
C GLN A 116 12.23 -15.76 11.83
N GLY A 117 12.87 -16.30 10.79
CA GLY A 117 12.84 -15.74 9.44
C GLY A 117 11.45 -15.68 8.81
N ASP A 118 10.59 -16.67 9.07
CA ASP A 118 9.21 -16.69 8.56
C ASP A 118 8.25 -15.90 9.45
N THR A 119 8.46 -15.95 10.77
CA THR A 119 7.53 -15.40 11.76
C THR A 119 7.61 -13.88 11.81
N TYR A 120 8.84 -13.37 11.76
CA TYR A 120 9.15 -11.95 11.76
C TYR A 120 9.65 -11.47 10.40
N ALA A 121 9.29 -12.15 9.32
CA ALA A 121 9.80 -11.87 7.97
C ALA A 121 9.68 -10.38 7.64
N PHE A 122 8.48 -9.82 7.83
CA PHE A 122 8.16 -8.46 7.43
C PHE A 122 7.53 -7.63 8.54
N VAL A 123 7.68 -6.32 8.39
CA VAL A 123 6.96 -5.30 9.14
C VAL A 123 6.13 -4.51 8.13
N LEU A 124 4.82 -4.46 8.35
CA LEU A 124 3.91 -3.56 7.64
C LEU A 124 3.74 -2.29 8.46
N TYR A 125 3.82 -1.12 7.83
CA TYR A 125 3.68 0.15 8.51
C TYR A 125 3.02 1.19 7.60
N PHE A 126 2.37 2.20 8.19
CA PHE A 126 1.72 3.26 7.41
C PHE A 126 1.75 4.61 8.14
N GLY A 127 1.56 5.71 7.42
CA GLY A 127 1.86 7.05 7.95
C GLY A 127 1.71 8.15 6.91
N GLY A 128 2.02 9.39 7.30
CA GLY A 128 2.14 10.51 6.36
C GLY A 128 3.52 10.56 5.68
N GLU A 129 3.80 11.63 4.93
CA GLU A 129 4.99 11.78 4.07
C GLU A 129 6.36 11.63 4.76
N THR A 130 6.42 11.87 6.08
CA THR A 130 7.68 11.80 6.85
C THR A 130 7.91 10.43 7.50
N MET A 131 7.07 9.44 7.13
CA MET A 131 7.04 8.13 7.74
C MET A 131 8.35 7.35 7.57
N THR A 132 8.71 6.68 8.65
CA THR A 132 9.65 5.55 8.65
C THR A 132 9.02 4.41 9.47
N ASN A 133 9.56 3.18 9.38
CA ASN A 133 8.97 1.94 9.89
C ASN A 133 8.86 1.78 11.43
N ARG A 134 8.91 2.87 12.20
CA ARG A 134 8.83 2.90 13.66
C ARG A 134 7.92 4.05 14.12
N LEU A 135 7.43 3.94 15.35
CA LEU A 135 6.60 4.98 16.00
C LEU A 135 7.38 6.05 16.74
N TYR A 136 8.64 5.82 17.13
CA TYR A 136 9.34 6.78 17.99
C TYR A 136 9.92 7.90 17.15
N THR A 137 9.61 9.16 17.42
CA THR A 137 10.09 10.31 16.61
C THR A 137 11.60 10.44 16.45
N THR A 138 12.37 9.90 17.38
CA THR A 138 13.83 9.84 17.28
C THR A 138 14.32 8.77 16.29
N THR A 139 13.47 7.82 15.89
CA THR A 139 13.80 6.66 15.06
C THR A 139 12.72 6.29 14.02
N GLY A 140 11.68 7.12 13.84
CA GLY A 140 10.35 6.68 13.39
C GLY A 140 9.33 7.81 13.21
N ASN A 141 8.36 7.68 12.30
CA ASN A 141 7.19 8.58 12.18
C ASN A 141 5.94 7.88 11.62
N SER A 142 5.84 6.55 11.73
CA SER A 142 4.63 5.84 11.30
C SER A 142 3.46 6.10 12.25
N TRP A 143 2.24 6.10 11.73
CA TRP A 143 1.03 6.13 12.56
C TRP A 143 0.80 4.78 13.23
N CYS A 144 1.02 3.69 12.49
CA CYS A 144 1.01 2.34 13.04
C CYS A 144 2.05 1.47 12.34
N TYR A 145 2.45 0.40 13.02
CA TYR A 145 3.14 -0.73 12.41
C TYR A 145 2.65 -2.04 13.02
N SER A 146 2.69 -3.10 12.22
CA SER A 146 2.35 -4.46 12.61
C SER A 146 3.47 -5.41 12.18
N TYR A 147 3.70 -6.43 12.98
CA TYR A 147 4.65 -7.49 12.69
C TYR A 147 4.21 -8.77 13.39
N TYR A 148 4.92 -9.86 13.11
CA TYR A 148 4.67 -11.19 13.64
C TYR A 148 3.46 -11.89 13.01
N SER A 149 3.72 -12.91 12.21
CA SER A 149 2.74 -13.91 11.79
C SER A 149 3.41 -15.27 11.73
N HIS A 150 2.98 -16.26 12.51
CA HIS A 150 3.55 -17.63 12.42
C HIS A 150 2.54 -18.65 11.91
N TYR A 151 1.24 -18.35 11.96
CA TYR A 151 0.14 -19.24 11.56
C TYR A 151 -0.22 -19.14 10.06
N GLY A 152 0.52 -18.36 9.27
CA GLY A 152 0.17 -18.14 7.86
C GLY A 152 -0.89 -17.09 7.61
N GLY A 153 -1.26 -16.32 8.64
CA GLY A 153 -2.25 -15.25 8.52
C GLY A 153 -1.63 -13.94 8.03
N PRO A 154 -2.40 -13.09 7.34
CA PRO A 154 -1.91 -11.77 6.96
C PRO A 154 -1.75 -10.87 8.18
N ILE A 155 -0.93 -9.82 8.02
CA ILE A 155 -0.92 -8.65 8.90
C ILE A 155 -1.64 -7.51 8.19
N SER A 156 -2.48 -6.77 8.91
CA SER A 156 -3.28 -5.68 8.33
C SER A 156 -3.26 -4.44 9.21
N LEU A 157 -3.23 -3.28 8.57
CA LEU A 157 -3.37 -1.96 9.17
C LEU A 157 -4.50 -1.20 8.46
N SER A 158 -5.28 -0.41 9.19
CA SER A 158 -6.42 0.33 8.62
C SER A 158 -6.49 1.74 9.18
N THR A 159 -6.77 2.72 8.32
CA THR A 159 -7.05 4.10 8.76
C THR A 159 -8.37 4.20 9.50
N LEU A 160 -9.27 3.20 9.37
CA LEU A 160 -10.54 3.17 10.09
C LEU A 160 -10.38 2.73 11.55
N ASN A 161 -9.36 1.94 11.87
CA ASN A 161 -9.18 1.39 13.22
C ASN A 161 -7.70 1.34 13.62
N GLY A 162 -7.33 2.18 14.59
CA GLY A 162 -6.01 2.17 15.22
C GLY A 162 -5.88 0.99 16.18
N ASN A 163 -5.50 -0.16 15.65
CA ASN A 163 -5.30 -1.36 16.46
C ASN A 163 -4.03 -1.24 17.32
N ASN A 164 -4.19 -1.27 18.64
CA ASN A 164 -3.07 -1.33 19.57
C ASN A 164 -3.24 -2.53 20.51
N ASN A 165 -3.16 -3.73 19.94
CA ASN A 165 -3.25 -4.96 20.70
C ASN A 165 -1.95 -5.28 21.45
N GLY A 166 -0.84 -4.60 21.14
CA GLY A 166 0.44 -4.81 21.79
C GLY A 166 0.85 -6.28 21.81
N VAL A 167 1.72 -6.67 22.74
CA VAL A 167 2.19 -8.06 22.91
C VAL A 167 1.10 -9.06 23.34
N THR A 168 -0.18 -8.66 23.35
CA THR A 168 -1.31 -9.45 23.89
C THR A 168 -1.75 -10.56 22.95
N ALA A 169 -1.83 -10.28 21.65
CA ALA A 169 -2.21 -11.26 20.65
C ALA A 169 -1.56 -10.91 19.31
N PRO A 170 -0.95 -11.88 18.61
CA PRO A 170 -0.44 -11.66 17.27
C PRO A 170 -1.58 -11.44 16.25
N PRO A 171 -1.36 -10.65 15.18
CA PRO A 171 -0.13 -9.92 14.89
C PRO A 171 0.05 -8.73 15.84
N TYR A 172 1.30 -8.48 16.27
CA TYR A 172 1.60 -7.43 17.23
C TYR A 172 1.56 -6.08 16.54
N THR A 173 0.57 -5.29 16.88
CA THR A 173 0.29 -4.00 16.25
C THR A 173 0.39 -2.89 17.27
N TYR A 174 1.08 -1.83 16.88
CA TYR A 174 1.28 -0.64 17.69
C TYR A 174 0.90 0.58 16.87
N CYS A 175 0.18 1.51 17.49
CA CYS A 175 -0.26 2.76 16.88
C CYS A 175 0.08 3.96 17.77
N ALA A 176 0.54 5.04 17.15
CA ALA A 176 0.67 6.36 17.76
C ALA A 176 -0.73 7.00 17.85
N LEU A 177 -1.45 6.67 18.93
CA LEU A 177 -2.82 7.15 19.16
C LEU A 177 -2.83 8.60 19.68
N PHE A 178 -3.78 9.40 19.17
CA PHE A 178 -4.00 10.79 19.59
C PHE A 178 -4.08 10.93 21.12
N GLY A 179 -3.51 12.01 21.64
CA GLY A 179 -3.39 12.28 23.08
C GLY A 179 -2.15 11.67 23.73
N ASN A 180 -1.35 10.88 23.00
CA ASN A 180 -0.06 10.41 23.46
C ASN A 180 1.04 11.47 23.24
N THR A 181 1.54 12.05 24.32
CA THR A 181 2.58 13.10 24.27
C THR A 181 3.96 12.59 23.85
N PHE A 182 4.18 11.28 23.83
CA PHE A 182 5.43 10.68 23.34
C PHE A 182 5.53 10.65 21.81
N TYR A 183 4.41 10.78 21.09
CA TYR A 183 4.34 10.70 19.63
C TYR A 183 3.68 11.97 19.05
N PRO A 184 4.44 13.01 18.68
CA PRO A 184 3.87 14.22 18.10
C PRO A 184 3.26 14.03 16.70
N HIS A 185 3.50 12.90 16.03
CA HIS A 185 2.78 12.50 14.80
C HIS A 185 1.55 11.62 15.08
N ALA A 186 1.13 11.50 16.35
CA ALA A 186 -0.04 10.71 16.71
C ALA A 186 -1.31 11.25 16.04
N VAL A 187 -2.12 10.34 15.52
CA VAL A 187 -3.36 10.64 14.83
C VAL A 187 -4.56 10.05 15.56
N GLN A 188 -5.73 10.65 15.34
CA GLN A 188 -6.99 10.11 15.82
C GLN A 188 -7.50 9.07 14.83
N PHE A 189 -7.96 7.92 15.34
CA PHE A 189 -8.63 6.89 14.54
C PHE A 189 -10.15 6.92 14.81
N PRO A 190 -11.02 6.75 13.79
CA PRO A 190 -10.73 6.71 12.36
C PRO A 190 -9.98 7.95 11.88
N HIS A 191 -8.93 7.75 11.10
CA HIS A 191 -8.10 8.82 10.58
C HIS A 191 -8.59 9.17 9.18
N ASP A 192 -9.18 10.36 9.06
CA ASP A 192 -9.51 10.96 7.78
C ASP A 192 -8.23 11.58 7.21
N LEU A 193 -7.88 11.17 6.00
CA LEU A 193 -6.75 11.72 5.26
C LEU A 193 -7.05 13.14 4.77
N ALA A 194 -8.34 13.51 4.64
CA ALA A 194 -8.78 14.83 4.22
C ALA A 194 -8.15 15.34 2.90
N GLY A 195 -7.72 14.42 2.02
CA GLY A 195 -7.01 14.73 0.78
C GLY A 195 -5.50 14.92 0.92
N GLU A 196 -4.91 14.55 2.06
CA GLU A 196 -3.47 14.43 2.24
C GLU A 196 -3.02 12.99 1.88
N PRO A 197 -1.90 12.83 1.16
CA PRO A 197 -1.40 11.53 0.78
C PRO A 197 -0.91 10.74 2.00
N MET A 198 -1.21 9.44 2.02
CA MET A 198 -0.63 8.52 2.98
C MET A 198 0.40 7.61 2.31
N GLN A 199 1.32 7.10 3.12
CA GLN A 199 2.27 6.09 2.74
C GLN A 199 1.96 4.75 3.40
N ILE A 200 2.21 3.68 2.65
CA ILE A 200 2.25 2.29 3.13
C ILE A 200 3.67 1.80 2.90
N GLY A 201 4.26 1.15 3.90
CA GLY A 201 5.60 0.60 3.80
C GLY A 201 5.65 -0.87 4.21
N VAL A 202 6.47 -1.63 3.50
CA VAL A 202 6.79 -3.03 3.80
C VAL A 202 8.30 -3.15 3.95
N ASN A 203 8.75 -3.62 5.11
CA ASN A 203 10.17 -3.76 5.39
C ASN A 203 10.52 -5.21 5.72
N CYS A 204 11.55 -5.74 5.06
CA CYS A 204 12.20 -6.98 5.44
C CYS A 204 12.85 -6.82 6.82
N TYR A 205 12.26 -7.47 7.84
CA TYR A 205 12.78 -7.43 9.21
C TYR A 205 13.70 -8.60 9.52
N TYR A 206 13.24 -9.82 9.27
CA TYR A 206 14.07 -11.04 9.35
C TYR A 206 13.98 -11.89 8.08
N CYS A 207 13.37 -11.38 7.00
CA CYS A 207 13.20 -12.13 5.75
C CYS A 207 14.54 -12.63 5.16
N TYR A 208 15.63 -11.88 5.34
CA TYR A 208 16.98 -12.26 4.90
C TYR A 208 17.54 -13.52 5.57
N MET A 209 16.91 -13.98 6.66
CA MET A 209 17.28 -15.23 7.34
C MET A 209 16.57 -16.46 6.78
N ALA A 210 15.53 -16.27 5.97
CA ALA A 210 14.81 -17.35 5.33
C ALA A 210 15.44 -17.64 3.96
N PRO A 211 15.78 -18.91 3.66
CA PRO A 211 16.27 -19.30 2.35
C PRO A 211 15.07 -19.42 1.41
N TYR A 212 14.65 -18.31 0.80
CA TYR A 212 13.65 -18.33 -0.28
C TYR A 212 14.27 -18.85 -1.58
#